data_AF-A0A0C2YCY8-F1
#
_entry.id   AF-A0A0C2YCY8-F1
#
_cell.length_a   1.000
_cell.length_b   1.000
_cell.length_c   1.000
_cell.angle_alpha   90.00
_cell.angle_beta   90.00
_cell.angle_gamma   90.00
#
_symmetry.space_group_name_H-M   'P 1'
#
loop_
_entity.id
_entity.type
_entity.pdbx_description
1 polymer ?
#
loop_
_entity_poly.entity_id
_entity_poly.type
_entity_poly.pdbx_seq_one_letter_code
_entity_poly.pdbx_strand_id
1 'polypeptide(L)'
;MHDTPDNLLNDGLDEEDAFREPLNFVPAIEDIKTARDFIAALKGASFDHRFSRLDKDILPRMRNPPTAPLSVDNPTDRLSLDLFLAVDNASQETYNSARNAIMRRFPTEKGYPRQSLMAKQLVENLTGITPIIHDMCFNSCVGFTGPFTDEKACPTCGEPRYEENRNTEIPRKQFHTIPLGPQLQAL
;
A
#
# COMPACT_ATOMS: atom_id res chain seq x y z
N MET A 1 -42.40 -33.36 -49.16
CA MET A 1 -42.09 -31.99 -49.62
C MET A 1 -42.38 -31.07 -48.46
N HIS A 2 -41.33 -30.44 -47.90
CA HIS A 2 -41.30 -29.27 -47.02
C HIS A 2 -42.08 -29.34 -45.68
N ASP A 3 -41.60 -28.93 -44.51
CA ASP A 3 -40.35 -28.32 -44.03
C ASP A 3 -40.34 -28.53 -42.50
N THR A 4 -39.17 -28.57 -41.87
CA THR A 4 -38.94 -28.26 -40.44
C THR A 4 -38.26 -26.89 -40.34
N PRO A 5 -38.06 -26.25 -39.17
CA PRO A 5 -38.71 -26.29 -37.84
C PRO A 5 -38.94 -24.85 -37.27
N ASP A 6 -39.54 -24.73 -36.08
CA ASP A 6 -39.07 -23.81 -35.00
C ASP A 6 -39.93 -24.03 -33.74
N ASN A 7 -39.32 -24.54 -32.65
CA ASN A 7 -38.86 -23.78 -31.48
C ASN A 7 -39.99 -23.73 -30.42
N LEU A 8 -39.84 -24.28 -29.21
CA LEU A 8 -39.07 -23.66 -28.13
C LEU A 8 -39.23 -24.51 -26.85
N LEU A 9 -38.15 -24.53 -26.04
CA LEU A 9 -38.09 -24.81 -24.60
C LEU A 9 -38.04 -26.29 -24.17
N ASN A 10 -36.84 -26.87 -24.27
CA ASN A 10 -36.40 -27.93 -23.39
C ASN A 10 -35.77 -27.28 -22.15
N ASP A 11 -36.57 -27.06 -21.11
CA ASP A 11 -36.11 -26.70 -19.76
C ASP A 11 -35.45 -27.93 -19.13
N GLY A 12 -34.15 -28.05 -19.31
CA GLY A 12 -33.28 -29.00 -18.63
C GLY A 12 -32.06 -28.27 -18.11
N LEU A 13 -32.24 -27.47 -17.06
CA LEU A 13 -31.13 -27.03 -16.22
C LEU A 13 -30.70 -28.21 -15.35
N ASP A 14 -29.93 -29.12 -15.94
CA ASP A 14 -29.17 -30.09 -15.17
C ASP A 14 -28.04 -29.31 -14.47
N GLU A 15 -28.31 -28.94 -13.21
CA GLU A 15 -27.33 -28.46 -12.22
C GLU A 15 -26.35 -29.59 -11.85
N GLU A 16 -25.59 -30.07 -12.83
CA GLU A 16 -24.35 -30.79 -12.59
C GLU A 16 -23.21 -29.94 -13.15
N ASP A 17 -22.94 -28.82 -12.48
CA ASP A 17 -21.63 -28.17 -12.54
C ASP A 17 -20.65 -29.06 -11.79
N ALA A 18 -20.38 -30.22 -12.42
CA ALA A 18 -19.37 -31.16 -12.02
C ALA A 18 -18.09 -30.35 -11.82
N PHE A 19 -17.52 -30.46 -10.62
CA PHE A 19 -16.15 -30.07 -10.31
C PHE A 19 -15.24 -30.65 -11.39
N ARG A 20 -15.03 -29.90 -12.47
CA ARG A 20 -14.04 -30.23 -13.49
C ARG A 20 -12.72 -30.28 -12.73
N GLU A 21 -12.11 -31.46 -12.71
CA GLU A 21 -10.71 -31.62 -12.31
C GLU A 21 -9.92 -30.47 -12.93
N PRO A 22 -9.04 -29.78 -12.18
CA PRO A 22 -8.31 -28.66 -12.73
C PRO A 22 -7.56 -29.18 -13.95
N LEU A 23 -7.96 -28.71 -15.14
CA LEU A 23 -7.20 -28.88 -16.37
C LEU A 23 -5.74 -28.65 -15.99
N ASN A 24 -4.88 -29.64 -16.23
CA ASN A 24 -3.43 -29.53 -16.07
C ASN A 24 -2.91 -28.52 -17.10
N PHE A 25 -3.26 -27.25 -16.89
CA PHE A 25 -2.95 -26.14 -17.74
C PHE A 25 -1.52 -25.72 -17.41
N VAL A 26 -0.62 -26.05 -18.33
CA VAL A 26 0.78 -25.63 -18.28
C VAL A 26 0.94 -24.45 -19.25
N PRO A 27 0.93 -23.20 -18.76
CA PRO A 27 1.05 -22.04 -19.64
C PRO A 27 2.42 -21.98 -20.31
N ALA A 28 2.43 -21.85 -21.64
CA ALA A 28 3.65 -21.62 -22.42
C ALA A 28 4.02 -20.13 -22.50
N ILE A 29 3.02 -19.25 -22.48
CA ILE A 29 3.16 -17.80 -22.58
C ILE A 29 3.58 -17.22 -21.22
N GLU A 30 4.62 -16.38 -21.22
CA GLU A 30 5.26 -15.87 -20.00
C GLU A 30 4.32 -15.01 -19.13
N ASP A 31 3.50 -14.17 -19.77
CA ASP A 31 2.50 -13.36 -19.06
C ASP A 31 1.48 -14.24 -18.33
N ILE A 32 1.11 -15.39 -18.90
CA ILE A 32 0.17 -16.32 -18.28
C ILE A 32 0.82 -17.06 -17.11
N LYS A 33 2.11 -17.44 -17.23
CA LYS A 33 2.87 -18.00 -16.10
C LYS A 33 2.94 -17.00 -14.95
N THR A 34 3.31 -15.76 -15.26
CA THR A 34 3.36 -14.64 -14.31
C THR A 34 2.02 -14.49 -13.60
N ALA A 35 0.91 -14.39 -14.35
CA ALA A 35 -0.42 -14.26 -13.77
C ALA A 35 -0.77 -15.44 -12.85
N ARG A 36 -0.43 -16.67 -13.24
CA ARG A 36 -0.65 -17.86 -12.42
C ARG A 36 0.15 -17.82 -11.12
N ASP A 37 1.40 -17.36 -11.16
CA ASP A 37 2.26 -17.26 -9.99
C ASP A 37 1.74 -16.18 -9.01
N PHE A 38 1.23 -15.06 -9.53
CA PHE A 38 0.52 -14.07 -8.70
C PHE A 38 -0.77 -14.65 -8.09
N ILE A 39 -1.57 -15.41 -8.84
CA ILE A 39 -2.78 -16.06 -8.31
C ILE A 39 -2.41 -17.03 -7.19
N ALA A 40 -1.36 -17.83 -7.37
CA ALA A 40 -0.87 -18.75 -6.33
C ALA A 40 -0.42 -17.99 -5.07
N ALA A 41 0.32 -16.89 -5.24
CA ALA A 41 0.75 -16.04 -4.13
C ALA A 41 -0.44 -15.42 -3.39
N LEU A 42 -1.48 -14.96 -4.10
CA LEU A 42 -2.69 -14.39 -3.50
C LEU A 42 -3.50 -15.42 -2.72
N LYS A 43 -3.61 -16.66 -3.22
CA LYS A 43 -4.30 -17.75 -2.50
C LYS A 43 -3.65 -18.10 -1.17
N GLY A 44 -2.33 -17.95 -1.06
CA GLY A 44 -1.56 -18.14 0.17
C GLY A 44 -1.32 -16.87 0.98
N ALA A 45 -1.93 -15.74 0.61
CA ALA A 45 -1.65 -14.47 1.24
C ALA A 45 -2.08 -14.47 2.71
N SER A 46 -1.16 -14.06 3.57
CA SER A 46 -1.38 -13.92 5.01
C SER A 46 -0.64 -12.70 5.53
N PHE A 47 -1.04 -12.24 6.71
CA PHE A 47 -0.38 -11.12 7.38
C PHE A 47 1.10 -11.38 7.69
N ASP A 48 1.43 -12.62 8.05
CA ASP A 48 2.78 -13.06 8.41
C ASP A 48 3.63 -13.45 7.18
N HIS A 49 3.07 -13.33 5.97
CA HIS A 49 3.78 -13.67 4.74
C HIS A 49 4.95 -12.71 4.51
N ARG A 50 6.10 -13.22 4.02
CA ARG A 50 7.31 -12.42 3.71
C ARG A 50 7.11 -11.25 2.74
N PHE A 51 5.96 -11.21 2.06
CA PHE A 51 5.62 -10.19 1.07
C PHE A 51 4.70 -9.09 1.63
N SER A 52 4.15 -9.27 2.84
CA SER A 52 3.16 -8.34 3.39
C SER A 52 3.75 -6.95 3.66
N ARG A 53 5.08 -6.86 3.91
CA ARG A 53 5.81 -5.62 4.25
C ARG A 53 5.13 -4.82 5.37
N LEU A 54 4.28 -5.47 6.16
CA LEU A 54 3.65 -4.88 7.32
C LEU A 54 4.73 -4.66 8.37
N ASP A 55 4.81 -3.44 8.87
CA ASP A 55 5.64 -3.15 10.04
C ASP A 55 5.14 -4.00 11.22
N LYS A 56 6.07 -4.41 12.09
CA LYS A 56 5.83 -5.31 13.21
C LYS A 56 4.76 -4.78 14.17
N ASP A 57 4.60 -3.45 14.20
CA ASP A 57 3.65 -2.78 15.07
C ASP A 57 2.25 -2.63 14.42
N ILE A 58 2.12 -2.77 13.10
CA ILE A 58 0.82 -2.62 12.40
C ILE A 58 -0.11 -3.77 12.75
N LEU A 59 0.39 -5.01 12.78
CA LEU A 59 -0.44 -6.18 13.07
C LEU A 59 -1.05 -6.18 14.48
N PRO A 60 -0.26 -5.93 15.55
CA PRO A 60 -0.80 -5.72 16.89
C PRO A 60 -1.84 -4.60 16.93
N ARG A 61 -1.59 -3.46 16.27
CA ARG A 61 -2.54 -2.33 16.23
C ARG A 61 -3.84 -2.71 15.51
N MET A 62 -3.76 -3.40 14.37
CA MET A 62 -4.94 -3.91 13.67
C MET A 62 -5.73 -4.94 14.48
N ARG A 63 -5.08 -5.73 15.33
CA ARG A 63 -5.79 -6.69 16.20
C ARG A 63 -6.36 -6.04 17.46
N ASN A 64 -5.83 -4.88 17.86
CA ASN A 64 -6.21 -4.16 19.07
C ASN A 64 -6.39 -2.66 18.76
N PRO A 65 -7.47 -2.29 18.04
CA PRO A 65 -7.72 -0.91 17.68
C PRO A 65 -7.92 -0.01 18.91
N PRO A 66 -7.58 1.28 18.83
CA PRO A 66 -7.91 2.24 19.88
C PRO A 66 -9.42 2.24 20.18
N THR A 67 -9.78 2.03 21.44
CA THR A 67 -11.19 2.04 21.90
C THR A 67 -11.58 3.33 22.61
N ALA A 68 -10.63 4.24 22.80
CA ALA A 68 -10.84 5.55 23.40
C ALA A 68 -10.78 6.64 22.33
N PRO A 69 -11.48 7.77 22.52
CA PRO A 69 -11.35 8.93 21.65
C PRO A 69 -9.90 9.39 21.54
N LEU A 70 -9.49 9.69 20.30
CA LEU A 70 -8.17 10.21 20.00
C LEU A 70 -8.03 11.61 20.60
N SER A 71 -7.04 11.81 21.48
CA SER A 71 -6.73 13.13 22.06
C SER A 71 -5.34 13.60 21.68
N VAL A 72 -5.18 14.91 21.51
CA VAL A 72 -3.90 15.59 21.27
C VAL A 72 -3.75 16.67 22.33
N ASP A 73 -3.41 16.25 23.55
CA ASP A 73 -3.37 17.13 24.72
C ASP A 73 -2.12 18.02 24.73
N ASN A 74 -1.04 17.58 24.08
CA ASN A 74 0.21 18.34 24.03
C ASN A 74 0.06 19.53 23.05
N PRO A 75 0.24 20.79 23.50
CA PRO A 75 0.10 21.97 22.65
C PRO A 75 1.08 22.01 21.47
N THR A 76 2.29 21.49 21.66
CA THR A 76 3.31 21.39 20.60
C THR A 76 2.88 20.40 19.53
N ASP A 77 2.30 19.29 19.93
CA ASP A 77 1.79 18.25 19.04
C ASP A 77 0.63 18.80 18.22
N ARG A 78 -0.29 19.50 18.89
CA ARG A 78 -1.41 20.17 18.25
C ARG A 78 -0.95 21.16 17.20
N LEU A 79 -0.02 22.07 17.55
CA LEU A 79 0.54 23.04 16.62
C LEU A 79 1.24 22.36 15.42
N SER A 80 1.92 21.24 15.66
CA SER A 80 2.58 20.48 14.59
C SER A 80 1.57 19.89 13.61
N LEU A 81 0.47 19.32 14.12
CA LEU A 81 -0.61 18.78 13.29
C LEU A 81 -1.35 19.88 12.54
N ASP A 82 -1.71 20.98 13.22
CA ASP A 82 -2.40 22.10 12.58
C ASP A 82 -1.55 22.68 11.44
N LEU A 83 -0.23 22.81 11.65
CA LEU A 83 0.68 23.25 10.59
C LEU A 83 0.77 22.22 9.46
N PHE A 84 0.87 20.92 9.80
CA PHE A 84 0.97 19.83 8.83
C PHE A 84 -0.27 19.76 7.93
N LEU A 85 -1.46 19.84 8.51
CA LEU A 85 -2.74 19.84 7.80
C LEU A 85 -2.94 21.12 6.99
N ALA A 86 -2.47 22.27 7.46
CA ALA A 86 -2.55 23.52 6.72
C ALA A 86 -1.69 23.53 5.44
N VAL A 87 -0.67 22.68 5.38
CA VAL A 87 0.25 22.59 4.24
C VAL A 87 0.16 21.25 3.49
N ASP A 88 -0.98 20.56 3.57
CA ASP A 88 -1.19 19.20 3.07
C ASP A 88 -0.77 19.00 1.60
N ASN A 89 -0.98 20.01 0.75
CA ASN A 89 -0.61 19.99 -0.67
C ASN A 89 0.78 20.60 -0.97
N ALA A 90 1.55 20.97 0.05
CA ALA A 90 2.84 21.63 -0.11
C ALA A 90 4.01 20.67 0.18
N SER A 91 5.22 21.11 -0.16
CA SER A 91 6.41 20.30 0.08
C SER A 91 6.73 20.22 1.57
N GLN A 92 7.53 19.21 1.93
CA GLN A 92 8.12 19.10 3.25
C GLN A 92 8.91 20.37 3.66
N GLU A 93 9.52 21.04 2.68
CA GLU A 93 10.26 22.28 2.86
C GLU A 93 9.34 23.46 3.22
N THR A 94 8.12 23.51 2.69
CA THR A 94 7.12 24.50 3.07
C THR A 94 6.76 24.39 4.55
N TYR A 95 6.49 23.18 5.04
CA TYR A 95 6.27 22.93 6.46
C TYR A 95 7.47 23.41 7.30
N ASN A 96 8.69 23.02 6.90
CA ASN A 96 9.91 23.35 7.63
C ASN A 96 10.14 24.87 7.68
N SER A 97 9.84 25.57 6.58
CA SER A 97 9.96 27.03 6.49
C SER A 97 8.99 27.75 7.43
N ALA A 98 7.73 27.32 7.47
CA ALA A 98 6.72 27.86 8.38
C ALA A 98 7.07 27.59 9.84
N ARG A 99 7.50 26.36 10.15
CA ARG A 99 8.04 25.99 11.47
C ARG A 99 9.19 26.93 11.87
N ASN A 100 10.18 27.14 11.00
CA ASN A 100 11.32 28.00 11.28
C ASN A 100 10.91 29.46 11.50
N ALA A 101 9.89 29.96 10.79
CA ALA A 101 9.34 31.29 11.03
C ALA A 101 8.72 31.43 12.43
N ILE A 102 7.95 30.43 12.86
CA ILE A 102 7.37 30.37 14.21
C ILE A 102 8.48 30.36 15.26
N MET A 103 9.51 29.51 15.09
CA MET A 103 10.65 29.44 16.01
C MET A 103 11.39 30.77 16.14
N ARG A 104 11.61 31.47 15.03
CA ARG A 104 12.27 32.80 15.04
C ARG A 104 11.47 33.85 15.80
N ARG A 105 10.14 33.79 15.75
CA ARG A 105 9.27 34.76 16.43
C ARG A 105 9.13 34.47 17.93
N PHE A 106 9.13 33.20 18.33
CA PHE A 106 8.92 32.77 19.71
C PHE A 106 10.09 31.90 20.24
N PRO A 107 11.29 32.48 20.42
CA PRO A 107 12.51 31.72 20.74
C PRO A 107 12.59 31.20 22.19
N THR A 108 11.70 31.65 23.08
CA THR A 108 11.71 31.33 24.52
C THR A 108 10.60 30.37 24.94
N GLU A 109 9.70 30.02 24.03
CA GLU A 109 8.60 29.10 24.32
C GLU A 109 9.12 27.67 24.48
N LYS A 110 8.59 26.96 25.47
CA LYS A 110 8.87 25.54 25.65
C LYS A 110 7.99 24.74 24.69
N GLY A 111 8.61 24.17 23.65
CA GLY A 111 7.95 23.22 22.77
C GLY A 111 7.76 23.76 21.36
N TYR A 112 8.76 23.55 20.52
CA TYR A 112 8.71 23.91 19.10
C TYR A 112 7.95 22.85 18.31
N PRO A 113 7.21 23.26 17.24
CA PRO A 113 6.58 22.30 16.35
C PRO A 113 7.58 21.23 15.95
N ARG A 114 7.13 19.99 15.88
CA ARG A 114 7.92 18.86 15.43
C ARG A 114 8.40 19.10 14.00
N GLN A 115 9.48 18.44 13.61
CA GLN A 115 9.85 18.39 12.19
C GLN A 115 8.73 17.71 11.40
N SER A 116 8.62 18.02 10.12
CA SER A 116 7.58 17.47 9.22
C SER A 116 7.50 15.94 9.26
N LEU A 117 8.66 15.26 9.29
CA LEU A 117 8.70 13.80 9.39
C LEU A 117 8.10 13.29 10.71
N MET A 118 8.38 13.98 11.81
CA MET A 118 7.83 13.64 13.12
C MET A 118 6.34 13.97 13.25
N ALA A 119 5.83 14.96 12.50
CA ALA A 119 4.40 15.23 12.39
C ALA A 119 3.68 14.09 11.65
N LYS A 120 4.27 13.55 10.57
CA LYS A 120 3.76 12.35 9.89
C LYS A 120 3.73 11.13 10.82
N GLN A 121 4.84 10.86 11.51
CA GLN A 121 4.91 9.79 12.51
C GLN A 121 3.87 9.95 13.64
N LEU A 122 3.60 11.20 14.03
CA LEU A 122 2.55 11.47 15.00
C LEU A 122 1.17 11.09 14.45
N VAL A 123 0.85 11.43 13.20
CA VAL A 123 -0.40 11.00 12.55
C VAL A 123 -0.50 9.48 12.51
N GLU A 124 0.55 8.78 12.09
CA GLU A 124 0.58 7.31 12.05
C GLU A 124 0.36 6.70 13.45
N ASN A 125 0.97 7.26 14.48
CA ASN A 125 0.82 6.77 15.86
C ASN A 125 -0.56 7.07 16.44
N LEU A 126 -1.11 8.25 16.18
CA LEU A 126 -2.43 8.64 16.68
C LEU A 126 -3.53 7.84 16.00
N THR A 127 -3.46 7.69 14.68
CA THR A 127 -4.52 7.04 13.88
C THR A 127 -4.35 5.52 13.78
N GLY A 128 -3.15 5.00 14.02
CA GLY A 128 -2.81 3.60 13.72
C GLY A 128 -2.69 3.31 12.22
N ILE A 129 -2.82 4.32 11.35
CA ILE A 129 -2.74 4.18 9.89
C ILE A 129 -1.30 4.39 9.46
N THR A 130 -0.62 3.32 9.08
CA THR A 130 0.75 3.35 8.55
C THR A 130 0.75 2.85 7.09
N PRO A 131 1.40 3.55 6.15
CA PRO A 131 1.48 3.10 4.76
C PRO A 131 2.34 1.83 4.64
N ILE A 132 1.91 0.91 3.79
CA ILE A 132 2.73 -0.21 3.31
C ILE A 132 3.50 0.29 2.08
N ILE A 133 4.82 0.23 2.13
CA ILE A 133 5.68 0.78 1.07
C ILE A 133 6.29 -0.36 0.26
N HIS A 134 6.15 -0.26 -1.06
CA HIS A 134 6.72 -1.20 -2.00
C HIS A 134 7.46 -0.47 -3.12
N ASP A 135 8.56 -1.06 -3.56
CA ASP A 135 9.32 -0.52 -4.69
C ASP A 135 8.54 -0.73 -5.99
N MET A 136 8.71 0.19 -6.94
CA MET A 136 8.18 0.04 -8.29
C MET A 136 9.19 0.50 -9.34
N CYS A 137 9.00 0.06 -10.56
CA CYS A 137 9.69 0.61 -11.70
C CYS A 137 9.30 2.09 -11.91
N PHE A 138 10.28 2.97 -12.12
CA PHE A 138 10.01 4.38 -12.37
C PHE A 138 9.31 4.63 -13.72
N ASN A 139 9.54 3.75 -14.70
CA ASN A 139 9.02 3.86 -16.06
C ASN A 139 7.66 3.15 -16.23
N SER A 140 7.62 1.82 -16.07
CA SER A 140 6.42 1.01 -16.30
C SER A 140 5.43 0.99 -15.12
N CYS A 141 5.83 1.51 -13.95
CA CYS A 141 5.08 1.42 -12.69
C CYS A 141 4.83 -0.01 -12.17
N VAL A 142 5.47 -1.04 -12.75
CA VAL A 142 5.39 -2.41 -12.22
C VAL A 142 5.94 -2.46 -10.80
N GLY A 143 5.15 -2.99 -9.87
CA GLY A 143 5.55 -3.16 -8.48
C GLY A 143 6.44 -4.39 -8.26
N PHE A 144 7.54 -4.22 -7.55
CA PHE A 144 8.43 -5.30 -7.11
C PHE A 144 7.84 -6.02 -5.90
N THR A 145 6.77 -6.77 -6.14
CA THR A 145 5.95 -7.46 -5.13
C THR A 145 5.62 -8.89 -5.56
N GLY A 146 5.19 -9.73 -4.61
CA GLY A 146 4.83 -11.11 -4.89
C GLY A 146 5.96 -11.86 -5.61
N PRO A 147 5.70 -12.51 -6.77
CA PRO A 147 6.73 -13.14 -7.60
C PRO A 147 7.91 -12.22 -7.98
N PHE A 148 7.70 -10.91 -8.09
CA PHE A 148 8.75 -9.94 -8.47
C PHE A 148 9.50 -9.33 -7.27
N THR A 149 9.29 -9.82 -6.05
CA THR A 149 9.87 -9.21 -4.83
C THR A 149 11.39 -9.16 -4.86
N ASP A 150 12.02 -10.20 -5.40
CA ASP A 150 13.47 -10.39 -5.38
C ASP A 150 14.15 -9.90 -6.70
N GLU A 151 13.36 -9.35 -7.64
CA GLU A 151 13.85 -8.83 -8.91
C GLU A 151 14.63 -7.52 -8.75
N LYS A 152 15.73 -7.40 -9.52
CA LYS A 152 16.58 -6.20 -9.56
C LYS A 152 16.35 -5.33 -10.79
N ALA A 153 15.66 -5.84 -11.80
CA ALA A 153 15.28 -5.13 -13.01
C ALA A 153 13.79 -5.33 -13.30
N CYS A 154 13.17 -4.36 -13.94
CA CYS A 154 11.76 -4.46 -14.30
C CYS A 154 11.55 -5.55 -15.37
N PRO A 155 10.66 -6.54 -15.15
CA PRO A 155 10.41 -7.59 -16.13
C PRO A 155 9.75 -7.08 -17.42
N THR A 156 9.14 -5.89 -17.39
CA THR A 156 8.45 -5.29 -18.55
C THR A 156 9.34 -4.38 -19.38
N CYS A 157 10.19 -3.56 -18.76
CA CYS A 157 10.99 -2.56 -19.48
C CYS A 157 12.51 -2.65 -19.24
N GLY A 158 12.98 -3.63 -18.46
CA GLY A 158 14.41 -3.89 -18.21
C GLY A 158 15.12 -2.88 -17.31
N GLU A 159 14.47 -1.79 -16.92
CA GLU A 159 15.07 -0.75 -16.10
C GLU A 159 15.47 -1.25 -14.70
N PRO A 160 16.63 -0.84 -14.16
CA PRO A 160 17.05 -1.24 -12.83
C PRO A 160 16.12 -0.69 -11.76
N ARG A 161 15.89 -1.48 -10.72
CA ARG A 161 15.10 -1.13 -9.53
C ARG A 161 15.78 -0.07 -8.67
N TYR A 162 17.09 -0.16 -8.55
CA TYR A 162 17.91 0.69 -7.66
C TYR A 162 18.74 1.71 -8.44
N GLU A 163 19.14 2.79 -7.77
CA GLU A 163 20.10 3.74 -8.34
C GLU A 163 21.50 3.11 -8.47
N GLU A 164 22.16 3.29 -9.62
CA GLU A 164 23.45 2.64 -9.93
C GLU A 164 24.65 3.16 -9.12
N ASN A 165 24.55 4.38 -8.57
CA ASN A 165 25.70 5.12 -8.04
C ASN A 165 25.78 5.16 -6.50
N ARG A 166 25.05 4.30 -5.78
CA ARG A 166 25.05 4.31 -4.32
C ARG A 166 25.53 2.97 -3.80
N ASN A 167 26.44 3.00 -2.81
CA ASN A 167 26.87 1.82 -2.05
C ASN A 167 25.71 1.15 -1.27
N THR A 168 24.50 1.68 -1.38
CA THR A 168 23.27 1.20 -0.78
C THR A 168 22.20 1.03 -1.86
N GLU A 169 21.43 -0.05 -1.78
CA GLU A 169 20.30 -0.30 -2.67
C GLU A 169 19.16 0.70 -2.36
N ILE A 170 19.18 1.85 -3.03
CA ILE A 170 18.12 2.87 -2.92
C ILE A 170 17.16 2.69 -4.10
N PRO A 171 15.87 2.36 -3.85
CA PRO A 171 14.90 2.16 -4.92
C PRO A 171 14.62 3.46 -5.65
N ARG A 172 14.54 3.40 -6.98
CA ARG A 172 14.31 4.58 -7.83
C ARG A 172 12.91 5.17 -7.69
N LYS A 173 11.92 4.35 -7.32
CA LYS A 173 10.53 4.76 -7.08
C LYS A 173 9.83 3.78 -6.16
N GLN A 174 8.88 4.26 -5.36
CA GLN A 174 8.05 3.47 -4.46
C GLN A 174 6.58 3.89 -4.59
N PHE A 175 5.65 2.97 -4.31
CA PHE A 175 4.24 3.29 -4.01
C PHE A 175 3.93 3.04 -2.56
N HIS A 176 2.89 3.74 -2.12
CA HIS A 176 2.33 3.64 -0.78
C HIS A 176 0.93 3.05 -0.90
N THR A 177 0.69 1.97 -0.16
CA THR A 177 -0.65 1.40 0.01
C THR A 177 -1.13 1.75 1.41
N ILE A 178 -2.22 2.51 1.51
CA ILE A 178 -2.86 2.78 2.80
C ILE A 178 -3.76 1.59 3.13
N PRO A 179 -3.47 0.81 4.19
CA PRO A 179 -4.25 -0.38 4.51
C PRO A 179 -5.68 0.01 4.90
N LEU A 180 -6.66 -0.73 4.39
CA LEU A 180 -8.07 -0.48 4.65
C LEU A 180 -8.47 -0.82 6.09
N GLY A 181 -7.86 -1.85 6.69
CA GLY A 181 -8.18 -2.32 8.04
C GLY A 181 -8.16 -1.21 9.10
N PRO A 182 -7.01 -0.51 9.30
CA PRO A 182 -6.92 0.60 10.25
C PRO A 182 -7.90 1.75 9.97
N GLN A 183 -8.23 2.02 8.70
CA GLN A 183 -9.18 3.07 8.34
C GLN A 183 -10.60 2.71 8.80
N LEU A 184 -11.03 1.46 8.58
CA LEU A 184 -12.35 0.99 9.02
C LEU A 184 -12.49 0.97 10.55
N GLN A 185 -11.39 0.79 11.28
CA GLN A 185 -11.40 0.80 12.75
C GLN A 185 -11.59 2.19 13.35
N ALA A 186 -11.35 3.24 12.57
CA ALA A 186 -11.48 4.62 13.01
C ALA A 186 -12.88 5.23 12.73
N LEU A 187 -13.76 4.49 12.04
CA LEU A 187 -15.16 4.87 11.77
C LEU A 187 -16.09 4.40 12.89
#